data_AF-A0A101F2M2-F1
#
_entry.id   AF-A0A101F2M2-F1
#
_cell.length_a   1.000
_cell.length_b   1.000
_cell.length_c   1.000
_cell.angle_alpha   90.00
_cell.angle_beta   90.00
_cell.angle_gamma   90.00
#
_symmetry.space_group_name_H-M   'P 1'
#
loop_
_entity.id
_entity.type
_entity.pdbx_description
1 polymer ?
#
loop_
_entity_poly.entity_id
_entity_poly.type
_entity_poly.pdbx_seq_one_letter_code
_entity_poly.pdbx_strand_id
1 'polypeptide(L)'
;MLFLDYSFNKKWERYLARGVWFESYQEGKIILADGCVYWIEAKTGDFKYFCPKTGLITDVEDRTDSSYIATSEGYIYLLEDHELKKGIRATKPWKGENLRMLIDIGVGTKYVAVVYSFVNPLEDEKRGLCVYTRNLIKLACKRLSYTPEDVIVVNNIIFVKDFYTDQIRAYRVYSLL
;
A
#
# COMPACT_ATOMS: atom_id res chain seq x y z
N MET A 1 20.26 -9.83 1.64
CA MET A 1 20.62 -11.26 1.66
C MET A 1 19.78 -11.95 0.60
N LEU A 2 20.40 -12.55 -0.43
CA LEU A 2 19.73 -13.17 -1.58
C LEU A 2 19.61 -14.68 -1.36
N PHE A 3 18.41 -15.24 -1.48
CA PHE A 3 18.13 -16.66 -1.23
C PHE A 3 18.32 -17.47 -2.51
N LEU A 4 19.43 -18.21 -2.54
CA LEU A 4 19.86 -18.94 -3.72
C LEU A 4 19.72 -20.46 -3.53
N ASP A 5 19.47 -21.21 -4.60
CA ASP A 5 19.59 -22.67 -4.60
C ASP A 5 21.06 -23.12 -4.57
N TYR A 6 21.30 -24.44 -4.54
CA TYR A 6 22.66 -25.02 -4.58
C TYR A 6 23.44 -24.66 -5.86
N SER A 7 22.78 -24.09 -6.87
CA SER A 7 23.33 -23.59 -8.12
C SER A 7 23.36 -22.06 -8.18
N PHE A 8 23.21 -21.38 -7.04
CA PHE A 8 23.20 -19.93 -6.90
C PHE A 8 22.06 -19.20 -7.66
N ASN A 9 20.94 -19.86 -7.97
CA ASN A 9 19.76 -19.20 -8.55
C ASN A 9 18.79 -18.72 -7.48
N LYS A 10 18.19 -17.54 -7.66
CA LYS A 10 17.12 -17.09 -6.77
C LYS A 10 15.94 -18.06 -6.85
N LYS A 11 15.68 -18.80 -5.76
CA LYS A 11 14.64 -19.84 -5.76
C LYS A 11 13.27 -19.29 -6.16
N TRP A 12 12.92 -18.11 -5.65
CA TRP A 12 11.64 -17.46 -5.91
C TRP A 12 11.44 -16.98 -7.36
N GLU A 13 12.50 -16.52 -8.04
CA GLU A 13 12.41 -16.04 -9.45
C GLU A 13 11.99 -17.17 -10.40
N ARG A 14 12.33 -18.43 -10.09
CA ARG A 14 11.89 -19.59 -10.85
C ARG A 14 10.39 -19.84 -10.74
N TYR A 15 9.77 -19.55 -9.60
CA TYR A 15 8.35 -19.85 -9.35
C TYR A 15 7.42 -18.71 -9.78
N LEU A 16 7.89 -17.47 -9.75
CA LEU A 16 7.05 -16.28 -9.93
C LEU A 16 7.30 -15.51 -11.23
N ALA A 17 8.17 -16.03 -12.11
CA ALA A 17 8.52 -15.48 -13.42
C ALA A 17 9.21 -14.08 -13.39
N ARG A 18 9.72 -13.67 -14.56
CA ARG A 18 10.31 -12.34 -14.77
C ARG A 18 9.19 -11.32 -14.87
N GLY A 19 9.12 -10.36 -13.94
CA GLY A 19 8.11 -9.29 -13.95
C GLY A 19 7.68 -8.81 -12.57
N VAL A 20 7.94 -9.60 -11.53
CA VAL A 20 7.49 -9.28 -10.17
C VAL A 20 8.38 -8.22 -9.52
N TRP A 21 7.77 -7.19 -8.95
CA TRP A 21 8.45 -6.10 -8.27
C TRP A 21 8.76 -6.51 -6.82
N PHE A 22 9.97 -6.23 -6.36
CA PHE A 22 10.35 -6.43 -4.96
C PHE A 22 9.85 -5.25 -4.13
N GLU A 23 8.95 -5.52 -3.20
CA GLU A 23 8.40 -4.50 -2.31
C GLU A 23 9.26 -4.39 -1.05
N SER A 24 9.44 -5.48 -0.32
CA SER A 24 10.20 -5.44 0.92
C SER A 24 10.69 -6.81 1.43
N TYR A 25 11.55 -6.76 2.45
CA TYR A 25 11.99 -7.91 3.23
C TYR A 25 11.74 -7.64 4.71
N GLN A 26 10.88 -8.43 5.34
CA GLN A 26 10.55 -8.28 6.76
C GLN A 26 10.43 -9.65 7.44
N GLU A 27 11.02 -9.78 8.63
CA GLU A 27 10.90 -10.98 9.48
C GLU A 27 11.23 -12.33 8.79
N GLY A 28 12.17 -12.32 7.83
CA GLY A 28 12.51 -13.52 7.08
C GLY A 28 11.53 -13.88 5.96
N LYS A 29 10.62 -12.97 5.61
CA LYS A 29 9.72 -13.05 4.46
C LYS A 29 10.15 -12.09 3.36
N ILE A 30 10.03 -12.54 2.11
CA ILE A 30 10.18 -11.70 0.91
C ILE A 30 8.76 -11.35 0.45
N ILE A 31 8.51 -10.05 0.23
CA ILE A 31 7.25 -9.55 -0.27
C ILE A 31 7.45 -9.05 -1.70
N LEU A 32 6.68 -9.60 -2.62
CA LEU A 32 6.70 -9.22 -4.03
C LEU A 32 5.30 -8.82 -4.48
N ALA A 33 5.18 -7.83 -5.37
CA ALA A 33 3.93 -7.40 -5.95
C ALA A 33 4.01 -7.31 -7.49
N ASP A 34 3.08 -7.98 -8.18
CA ASP A 34 2.77 -7.78 -9.61
C ASP A 34 1.41 -8.39 -9.91
N GLY A 35 0.36 -7.55 -9.89
CA GLY A 35 -1.04 -7.98 -9.96
C GLY A 35 -1.54 -8.76 -8.72
N CYS A 36 -0.66 -9.44 -8.00
CA CYS A 36 -0.87 -10.11 -6.72
C CYS A 36 0.29 -9.81 -5.76
N VAL A 37 0.03 -9.86 -4.45
CA VAL A 37 1.07 -9.84 -3.41
C VAL A 37 1.44 -11.27 -3.05
N TYR A 38 2.73 -11.55 -2.93
CA TYR A 38 3.28 -12.84 -2.51
C TYR A 38 4.10 -12.66 -1.24
N TRP A 39 3.81 -13.45 -0.20
CA TRP A 39 4.63 -13.55 1.01
C TRP A 39 5.36 -14.88 0.97
N ILE A 40 6.67 -14.83 0.82
CA ILE A 40 7.52 -16.01 0.66
C ILE A 40 8.40 -16.17 1.89
N GLU A 41 8.26 -17.29 2.59
CA GLU A 41 9.16 -17.67 3.67
C GLU A 41 10.55 -17.94 3.12
N ALA A 42 11.53 -17.16 3.55
CA ALA A 42 12.83 -17.19 2.91
C ALA A 42 13.62 -18.49 3.18
N LYS A 43 13.36 -19.16 4.31
CA LYS A 43 14.04 -20.42 4.66
C LYS A 43 13.52 -21.61 3.85
N THR A 44 12.21 -21.74 3.72
CA THR A 44 11.53 -22.90 3.12
C THR A 44 11.24 -22.68 1.64
N GLY A 45 10.95 -21.43 1.26
CA GLY A 45 10.40 -21.07 -0.04
C GLY A 45 8.88 -21.23 -0.12
N ASP A 46 8.22 -21.62 0.97
CA ASP A 46 6.77 -21.69 1.04
C ASP A 46 6.17 -20.29 0.90
N PHE A 47 5.03 -20.18 0.23
CA PHE A 47 4.43 -18.89 -0.02
C PHE A 47 2.92 -18.89 0.13
N LYS A 48 2.40 -17.73 0.51
CA LYS A 48 0.99 -17.35 0.39
C LYS A 48 0.87 -16.18 -0.57
N TYR A 49 -0.32 -15.99 -1.13
CA TYR A 49 -0.56 -14.89 -2.05
C TYR A 49 -1.97 -14.34 -1.94
N PHE A 50 -2.13 -13.08 -2.36
CA PHE A 50 -3.41 -12.42 -2.49
C PHE A 50 -3.46 -11.60 -3.78
N CYS A 51 -4.51 -11.80 -4.57
CA CYS A 51 -4.76 -11.03 -5.77
C CYS A 51 -5.99 -10.16 -5.56
N PRO A 52 -5.87 -8.81 -5.52
CA PRO A 52 -7.02 -7.95 -5.50
C PRO A 52 -7.88 -8.15 -6.76
N LYS A 53 -9.20 -7.98 -6.61
CA LYS A 53 -10.14 -8.13 -7.74
C LYS A 53 -10.20 -6.90 -8.65
N THR A 54 -9.61 -5.78 -8.25
CA THR A 54 -9.79 -4.47 -8.87
C THR A 54 -8.51 -3.64 -8.80
N GLY A 55 -8.09 -3.09 -9.94
CA GLY A 55 -6.89 -2.26 -10.06
C GLY A 55 -5.57 -3.04 -9.92
N LEU A 56 -4.49 -2.34 -10.26
CA LEU A 56 -3.11 -2.76 -9.98
C LEU A 56 -2.78 -2.43 -8.53
N ILE A 57 -1.92 -3.22 -7.91
CA ILE A 57 -1.40 -2.92 -6.56
C ILE A 57 -0.54 -1.65 -6.66
N THR A 58 -0.78 -0.70 -5.75
CA THR A 58 -0.01 0.55 -5.68
C THR A 58 0.87 0.65 -4.45
N ASP A 59 0.51 -0.06 -3.38
CA ASP A 59 1.26 -0.10 -2.14
C ASP A 59 0.87 -1.34 -1.32
N VAL A 60 1.82 -1.84 -0.53
CA VAL A 60 1.70 -2.98 0.38
C VAL A 60 2.39 -2.65 1.70
N GLU A 61 1.60 -2.55 2.76
CA GLU A 61 2.10 -2.32 4.11
C GLU A 61 1.86 -3.57 4.96
N ASP A 62 2.94 -4.33 5.19
CA ASP A 62 2.93 -5.58 5.94
C ASP A 62 3.32 -5.36 7.40
N ARG A 63 2.62 -6.04 8.30
CA ARG A 63 2.89 -6.08 9.74
C ARG A 63 2.76 -7.53 10.21
N THR A 64 3.36 -7.82 11.36
CA THR A 64 3.40 -9.18 11.94
C THR A 64 2.03 -9.87 12.00
N ASP A 65 0.95 -9.13 12.26
CA ASP A 65 -0.41 -9.65 12.46
C ASP A 65 -1.39 -9.33 11.32
N SER A 66 -1.03 -8.43 10.40
CA SER A 66 -1.94 -7.94 9.37
C SER A 66 -1.20 -7.31 8.20
N SER A 67 -1.80 -7.39 7.02
CA SER A 67 -1.28 -6.75 5.81
C SER A 67 -2.34 -5.83 5.23
N TYR A 68 -1.91 -4.68 4.73
CA TYR A 68 -2.77 -3.71 4.05
C TYR A 68 -2.30 -3.54 2.62
N ILE A 69 -3.23 -3.57 1.67
CA ILE A 69 -2.92 -3.53 0.24
C ILE A 69 -3.77 -2.47 -0.42
N ALA A 70 -3.13 -1.52 -1.11
CA ALA A 70 -3.79 -0.48 -1.90
C ALA A 70 -3.83 -0.86 -3.37
N THR A 71 -4.87 -0.38 -4.08
CA THR A 71 -4.95 -0.53 -5.54
C THR A 71 -5.28 0.76 -6.26
N SER A 72 -4.86 0.83 -7.52
CA SER A 72 -5.05 1.98 -8.41
C SER A 72 -6.52 2.39 -8.62
N GLU A 73 -7.47 1.51 -8.29
CA GLU A 73 -8.90 1.77 -8.38
C GLU A 73 -9.54 2.39 -7.12
N GLY A 74 -8.74 2.66 -6.09
CA GLY A 74 -9.23 3.28 -4.87
C GLY A 74 -9.48 2.33 -3.70
N TYR A 75 -9.11 1.06 -3.82
CA TYR A 75 -9.41 0.05 -2.82
C TYR A 75 -8.26 -0.14 -1.83
N ILE A 76 -8.64 -0.39 -0.57
CA ILE A 76 -7.74 -0.83 0.49
C ILE A 76 -8.27 -2.15 1.04
N TYR A 77 -7.41 -3.16 1.08
CA TYR A 77 -7.71 -4.48 1.63
C TYR A 77 -6.94 -4.67 2.93
N LEU A 78 -7.61 -5.20 3.95
CA LEU A 78 -7.03 -5.70 5.19
C LEU A 78 -7.04 -7.22 5.12
N LEU A 79 -5.85 -7.79 5.30
CA LEU A 79 -5.63 -9.21 5.43
C LEU A 79 -5.15 -9.54 6.84
N GLU A 80 -5.62 -10.65 7.38
CA GLU A 80 -5.11 -11.27 8.61
C GLU A 80 -4.70 -12.70 8.26
N ASP A 81 -3.51 -13.13 8.71
CA ASP A 81 -2.91 -14.41 8.31
C ASP A 81 -2.80 -14.62 6.78
N HIS A 82 -2.73 -13.50 6.05
CA HIS A 82 -2.75 -13.38 4.59
C HIS A 82 -4.07 -13.82 3.94
N GLU A 83 -5.17 -13.83 4.69
CA GLU A 83 -6.53 -14.02 4.19
C GLU A 83 -7.33 -12.72 4.22
N LEU A 84 -8.17 -12.50 3.21
CA LEU A 84 -8.96 -11.28 3.10
C LEU A 84 -9.99 -11.20 4.23
N LYS A 85 -9.80 -10.26 5.15
CA LYS A 85 -10.77 -9.94 6.20
C LYS A 85 -11.76 -8.87 5.77
N LYS A 86 -11.27 -7.81 5.12
CA LYS A 86 -12.09 -6.66 4.73
C LYS A 86 -11.51 -5.91 3.55
N GLY A 87 -12.37 -5.47 2.63
CA GLY A 87 -12.02 -4.52 1.58
C GLY A 87 -12.91 -3.29 1.66
N ILE A 88 -12.33 -2.10 1.53
CA ILE A 88 -13.08 -0.85 1.42
C ILE A 88 -12.62 -0.06 0.20
N ARG A 89 -13.47 0.85 -0.26
CA ARG A 89 -13.08 1.85 -1.25
C ARG A 89 -12.80 3.17 -0.54
N ALA A 90 -11.52 3.55 -0.44
CA ALA A 90 -11.11 4.80 0.20
C ALA A 90 -11.59 6.02 -0.61
N THR A 91 -11.53 5.91 -1.93
CA THR A 91 -11.86 6.97 -2.87
C THR A 91 -12.16 6.37 -4.25
N LYS A 92 -12.84 7.11 -5.12
CA LYS A 92 -13.03 6.69 -6.52
C LYS A 92 -12.09 7.51 -7.43
N PRO A 93 -11.32 6.88 -8.33
CA PRO A 93 -10.62 7.59 -9.39
C PRO A 93 -11.61 8.29 -10.33
N TRP A 94 -11.09 9.06 -11.28
CA TRP A 94 -11.92 9.64 -12.33
C TRP A 94 -12.54 8.55 -13.19
N LYS A 95 -13.72 8.83 -13.75
CA LYS A 95 -14.34 7.92 -14.72
C LYS A 95 -13.54 7.99 -16.02
N GLY A 96 -13.09 6.83 -16.50
CA GLY A 96 -12.26 6.73 -17.70
C GLY A 96 -10.78 6.66 -17.36
N GLU A 97 -9.95 7.19 -18.25
CA GLU A 97 -8.50 7.15 -18.11
C GLU A 97 -8.02 8.04 -16.93
N ASN A 98 -6.97 7.57 -16.25
CA ASN A 98 -6.28 8.32 -15.22
C ASN A 98 -4.78 8.29 -15.53
N LEU A 99 -4.17 9.46 -15.69
CA LEU A 99 -2.73 9.62 -15.94
C LEU A 99 -1.89 9.31 -14.69
N ARG A 100 -2.49 9.44 -13.50
CA ARG A 100 -1.89 9.07 -12.22
C ARG A 100 -2.92 8.35 -11.36
N MET A 101 -2.50 7.27 -10.72
CA MET A 101 -3.31 6.49 -9.80
C MET A 101 -2.46 6.07 -8.60
N LEU A 102 -2.12 7.04 -7.76
CA LEU A 102 -1.32 6.80 -6.57
C LEU A 102 -2.24 6.62 -5.37
N ILE A 103 -2.02 5.54 -4.63
CA ILE A 103 -2.59 5.33 -3.30
C ILE A 103 -1.52 4.66 -2.46
N ASP A 104 -1.28 5.22 -1.29
CA ASP A 104 -0.22 4.81 -0.39
C ASP A 104 -0.73 4.75 1.05
N ILE A 105 -0.20 3.82 1.85
CA ILE A 105 -0.73 3.40 3.15
C ILE A 105 0.34 3.51 4.24
N GLY A 106 0.02 4.28 5.27
CA GLY A 106 0.81 4.35 6.48
C GLY A 106 0.09 3.63 7.63
N VAL A 107 0.70 2.59 8.18
CA VAL A 107 0.12 1.82 9.30
C VAL A 107 0.85 2.12 10.60
N GLY A 108 0.12 2.74 11.53
CA GLY A 108 0.55 2.96 12.91
C GLY A 108 -0.10 1.98 13.89
N THR A 109 0.18 2.16 15.18
CA THR A 109 -0.32 1.26 16.24
C THR A 109 -1.85 1.27 16.40
N LYS A 110 -2.49 2.43 16.19
CA LYS A 110 -3.95 2.61 16.35
C LYS A 110 -4.69 2.92 15.06
N TYR A 111 -4.01 3.53 14.10
CA TYR A 111 -4.63 4.13 12.93
C TYR A 111 -3.91 3.72 11.66
N VAL A 112 -4.67 3.73 10.56
CA VAL A 112 -4.19 3.58 9.20
C VAL A 112 -4.45 4.89 8.48
N ALA A 113 -3.42 5.49 7.91
CA ALA A 113 -3.51 6.65 7.06
C ALA A 113 -3.41 6.21 5.61
N VAL A 114 -4.23 6.81 4.75
CA VAL A 114 -4.24 6.54 3.31
C VAL A 114 -4.16 7.87 2.60
N VAL A 115 -3.13 8.06 1.80
CA VAL A 115 -3.05 9.18 0.87
C VAL A 115 -3.39 8.70 -0.53
N TYR A 116 -3.95 9.59 -1.33
CA TYR A 116 -4.27 9.28 -2.71
C TYR A 116 -4.07 10.49 -3.62
N SER A 117 -3.75 10.23 -4.88
CA SER A 117 -3.66 11.23 -5.94
C SER A 117 -4.06 10.64 -7.29
N PHE A 118 -5.15 11.15 -7.86
CA PHE A 118 -5.59 10.85 -9.22
C PHE A 118 -5.53 12.07 -10.12
N VAL A 119 -5.09 11.87 -11.35
CA VAL A 119 -5.01 12.90 -12.40
C VAL A 119 -5.73 12.37 -13.62
N ASN A 120 -6.69 13.11 -14.18
CA ASN A 120 -7.33 12.74 -15.46
C ASN A 120 -6.55 13.33 -16.67
N PRO A 121 -6.90 12.99 -17.92
CA PRO A 121 -6.26 13.58 -19.11
C PRO A 121 -6.48 15.09 -19.29
N LEU A 122 -7.43 15.69 -18.59
CA LEU A 122 -7.65 17.14 -18.54
C LEU A 122 -6.83 17.82 -17.42
N GLU A 123 -5.94 17.07 -16.77
CA GLU A 123 -5.09 17.49 -15.65
C GLU A 123 -5.84 17.87 -14.36
N ASP A 124 -7.11 17.46 -14.22
CA ASP A 124 -7.85 17.62 -12.97
C ASP A 124 -7.31 16.67 -11.89
N GLU A 125 -6.90 17.26 -10.75
CA GLU A 125 -6.36 16.51 -9.63
C GLU A 125 -7.38 16.22 -8.52
N LYS A 126 -7.44 14.95 -8.12
CA LYS A 126 -8.16 14.49 -6.93
C LYS A 126 -7.18 13.87 -5.94
N ARG A 127 -6.89 14.62 -4.87
CA ARG A 127 -5.90 14.23 -3.87
C ARG A 127 -6.38 14.44 -2.44
N GLY A 128 -5.99 13.57 -1.54
CA GLY A 128 -6.47 13.62 -0.16
C GLY A 128 -5.73 12.69 0.79
N LEU A 129 -6.01 12.89 2.07
CA LEU A 129 -5.59 12.06 3.19
C LEU A 129 -6.84 11.56 3.90
N CYS A 130 -6.96 10.26 4.09
CA CYS A 130 -8.02 9.63 4.87
C CYS A 130 -7.43 8.83 6.03
N VAL A 131 -8.12 8.83 7.16
CA VAL A 131 -7.69 8.10 8.36
C VAL A 131 -8.75 7.08 8.72
N TYR A 132 -8.29 5.89 9.07
CA TYR A 132 -9.10 4.75 9.45
C TYR A 132 -8.60 4.17 10.77
N THR A 133 -9.47 3.43 11.46
CA THR A 133 -9.03 2.45 12.45
C THR A 133 -8.26 1.32 11.75
N ARG A 134 -7.50 0.51 12.50
CA ARG A 134 -6.93 -0.75 11.98
C ARG A 134 -7.93 -1.66 11.24
N ASN A 135 -9.19 -1.74 11.69
CA ASN A 135 -10.24 -2.51 11.00
C ASN A 135 -10.90 -1.78 9.82
N LEU A 136 -10.21 -0.81 9.21
CA LEU A 136 -10.67 -0.01 8.07
C LEU A 136 -12.04 0.66 8.29
N ILE A 137 -12.36 1.07 9.52
CA ILE A 137 -13.50 1.95 9.80
C ILE A 137 -13.02 3.38 9.58
N LYS A 138 -13.70 4.09 8.68
CA LYS A 138 -13.36 5.46 8.31
C LYS A 138 -13.57 6.40 9.50
N LEU A 139 -12.55 7.18 9.81
CA LEU A 139 -12.60 8.20 10.85
C LEU A 139 -12.72 9.60 10.25
N ALA A 140 -11.87 9.91 9.26
CA ALA A 140 -11.80 11.25 8.67
C ALA A 140 -11.24 11.24 7.25
N CYS A 141 -11.51 12.30 6.48
CA CYS A 141 -10.77 12.63 5.26
C CYS A 141 -10.60 14.13 5.08
N LYS A 142 -9.48 14.52 4.50
CA LYS A 142 -9.16 15.90 4.13
C LYS A 142 -8.62 15.96 2.70
N ARG A 143 -9.07 16.94 1.92
CA ARG A 143 -8.47 17.25 0.61
C ARG A 143 -7.10 17.88 0.82
N LEU A 144 -6.10 17.43 0.07
CA LEU A 144 -4.75 18.00 0.12
C LEU A 144 -4.57 19.08 -0.95
N SER A 145 -3.82 20.13 -0.60
CA SER A 145 -3.45 21.21 -1.53
C SER A 145 -2.12 20.96 -2.23
N TYR A 146 -1.60 19.74 -2.11
CA TYR A 146 -0.35 19.28 -2.71
C TYR A 146 -0.45 17.79 -3.03
N THR A 147 0.47 17.29 -3.85
CA THR A 147 0.50 15.90 -4.30
C THR A 147 1.22 15.04 -3.27
N PRO A 148 0.53 14.10 -2.60
CA PRO A 148 1.20 13.16 -1.72
C PRO A 148 1.98 12.12 -2.52
N GLU A 149 3.14 11.72 -2.00
CA GLU A 149 3.94 10.59 -2.49
C GLU A 149 3.88 9.42 -1.53
N ASP A 150 4.20 9.68 -0.27
CA ASP A 150 4.39 8.67 0.78
C ASP A 150 3.66 9.11 2.07
N VAL A 151 3.21 8.16 2.89
CA VAL A 151 2.64 8.39 4.20
C VAL A 151 3.12 7.39 5.26
N ILE A 152 3.61 7.92 6.38
CA ILE A 152 3.93 7.11 7.57
C ILE A 152 3.15 7.59 8.81
N VAL A 153 2.92 6.68 9.75
CA VAL A 153 2.20 6.99 10.99
C VAL A 153 3.05 6.61 12.21
N VAL A 154 3.47 7.61 12.97
CA VAL A 154 4.30 7.44 14.18
C VAL A 154 3.65 8.19 15.34
N ASN A 155 3.42 7.51 16.47
CA ASN A 155 2.88 8.12 17.70
C ASN A 155 1.58 8.94 17.49
N ASN A 156 0.66 8.47 16.65
CA ASN A 156 -0.58 9.16 16.25
C ASN A 156 -0.38 10.48 15.47
N ILE A 157 0.81 10.68 14.91
CA ILE A 157 1.12 11.73 13.96
C ILE A 157 1.29 11.07 12.58
N ILE A 158 0.59 11.61 11.59
CA ILE A 158 0.68 11.20 10.20
C ILE A 158 1.66 12.14 9.51
N PHE A 159 2.71 11.60 8.91
CA PHE A 159 3.64 12.36 8.09
C PHE A 159 3.37 12.04 6.64
N VAL A 160 3.19 13.07 5.82
CA VAL A 160 2.97 12.92 4.38
C VAL A 160 4.07 13.65 3.64
N LYS A 161 4.75 12.94 2.75
CA LYS A 161 5.78 13.48 1.87
C LYS A 161 5.14 14.05 0.60
N ASP A 162 5.56 15.24 0.22
CA ASP A 162 5.16 15.89 -1.03
C ASP A 162 6.01 15.38 -2.20
N PHE A 163 5.35 14.92 -3.28
CA PHE A 163 6.01 14.33 -4.44
C PHE A 163 6.95 15.28 -5.18
N TYR A 164 6.62 16.57 -5.26
CA TYR A 164 7.37 17.52 -6.08
C TYR A 164 8.49 18.23 -5.30
N THR A 165 8.32 18.35 -3.99
CA THR A 165 9.19 19.18 -3.15
C THR A 165 9.92 18.41 -2.07
N ASP A 166 9.60 17.13 -1.88
CA ASP A 166 10.07 16.28 -0.78
C ASP A 166 9.73 16.84 0.63
N GLN A 167 8.92 17.89 0.72
CA GLN A 167 8.53 18.47 1.99
C GLN A 167 7.64 17.51 2.78
N ILE A 168 7.96 17.35 4.05
CA ILE A 168 7.18 16.51 4.97
C ILE A 168 6.21 17.38 5.75
N ARG A 169 4.93 17.02 5.71
CA ARG A 169 3.87 17.67 6.50
C ARG A 169 3.32 16.71 7.54
N ALA A 170 3.18 17.20 8.77
CA ALA A 170 2.68 16.42 9.89
C ALA A 170 1.22 16.77 10.21
N TYR A 171 0.41 15.75 10.44
CA TYR A 171 -1.01 15.87 10.83
C TYR A 171 -1.26 15.09 12.10
N ARG A 172 -1.86 15.73 13.09
CA ARG A 172 -2.37 15.05 14.29
C ARG A 172 -3.71 14.40 13.94
N VAL A 173 -3.89 13.11 14.25
CA VAL A 173 -5.11 12.37 13.88
C VAL A 173 -6.38 13.09 14.36
N TYR A 174 -6.41 13.59 15.59
CA TYR A 174 -7.55 14.32 16.16
C TYR A 174 -7.82 15.69 15.52
N SER A 175 -6.88 16.26 14.78
CA SER A 175 -7.12 17.48 14.00
C SER A 175 -7.83 17.21 12.66
N LEU A 176 -8.01 15.93 12.32
CA LEU A 176 -8.71 15.48 11.13
C LEU A 176 -10.12 14.95 11.45
N LEU A 177 -10.38 14.52 12.69
CA LEU A 177 -11.70 14.12 13.20
C LEU A 177 -12.60 15.35 13.38
#